data_AF-A0AAV6X5L1-F1
#
_entry.id   AF-A0AAV6X5L1-F1
#
_cell.length_a   1.000
_cell.length_b   1.000
_cell.length_c   1.000
_cell.angle_alpha   90.00
_cell.angle_beta   90.00
_cell.angle_gamma   90.00
#
_symmetry.space_group_name_H-M   'P 1'
#
loop_
_entity.id
_entity.type
_entity.pdbx_description
1 polymer ?
#
loop_
_entity_poly.entity_id
_entity_poly.type
_entity_poly.pdbx_seq_one_letter_code
_entity_poly.pdbx_strand_id
1 'polypeptide(L)'
;MESGKIVGFHGRFGKYVDAIGVYAKPTCSSCVPNPINEYVDMPRDPGPWGGSSGKQWADGVFLAVKQIQVHVGKSMNVIHGVQFEYVGRDGRCVWMPKHGGDGG
;
A
#
# COMPACT_ATOMS: atom_id res chain seq x y z
N MET A 1 -1.45 -14.96 -16.54
CA MET A 1 -1.23 -13.79 -15.66
C MET A 1 -0.80 -14.35 -14.32
N GLU A 2 0.37 -13.96 -13.80
CA GLU A 2 0.76 -14.29 -12.43
C GLU A 2 -0.25 -13.65 -11.48
N SER A 3 -0.92 -14.45 -10.65
CA SER A 3 -1.79 -13.93 -9.60
C SER A 3 -0.92 -13.39 -8.46
N GLY A 4 -1.30 -12.28 -7.86
CA GLY A 4 -0.57 -11.64 -6.77
C GLY A 4 -1.51 -10.92 -5.82
N LYS A 5 -1.08 -10.80 -4.56
CA LYS A 5 -1.83 -10.12 -3.49
C LYS A 5 -1.14 -8.81 -3.13
N ILE A 6 -1.89 -7.72 -3.10
CA ILE A 6 -1.40 -6.45 -2.54
C ILE A 6 -1.36 -6.58 -1.02
N VAL A 7 -0.20 -6.25 -0.45
CA VAL A 7 0.13 -6.44 0.96
C VAL A 7 0.55 -5.14 1.66
N GLY A 8 0.61 -4.03 0.94
CA GLY A 8 0.99 -2.74 1.50
C GLY A 8 0.98 -1.64 0.45
N PHE A 9 1.07 -0.40 0.92
CA PHE A 9 1.21 0.76 0.06
C PHE A 9 2.38 1.64 0.51
N HIS A 10 2.90 2.39 -0.44
CA HIS A 10 3.90 3.44 -0.23
C HIS A 10 3.62 4.59 -1.20
N GLY A 11 4.27 5.72 -1.03
CA GLY A 11 4.06 6.84 -1.94
C GLY A 11 4.65 8.14 -1.46
N ARG A 12 4.03 9.22 -1.92
CA ARG A 12 4.39 10.60 -1.58
C ARG A 12 3.13 11.41 -1.29
N PHE A 13 3.17 12.25 -0.27
CA PHE A 13 2.04 13.13 0.06
C PHE A 13 2.50 14.52 0.52
N GLY A 14 1.65 15.51 0.29
CA GLY A 14 1.76 16.87 0.75
C GLY A 14 0.37 17.40 1.07
N LYS A 15 -0.02 18.52 0.44
CA LYS A 15 -1.41 19.02 0.50
C LYS A 15 -2.39 18.01 -0.11
N TYR A 16 -1.93 17.21 -1.07
CA TYR A 16 -2.67 16.15 -1.76
C TYR A 16 -1.86 14.86 -1.78
N VAL A 17 -2.40 13.81 -2.40
CA VAL A 17 -1.63 12.61 -2.72
C VAL A 17 -0.79 12.89 -3.97
N ASP A 18 0.54 12.91 -3.83
CA ASP A 18 1.45 13.22 -4.94
C ASP A 18 1.76 11.98 -5.79
N ALA A 19 2.04 10.84 -5.14
CA ALA A 19 2.33 9.59 -5.83
C ALA A 19 1.92 8.36 -5.00
N ILE A 20 1.57 7.26 -5.66
CA ILE A 20 1.14 6.01 -5.02
C ILE A 20 1.85 4.81 -5.64
N GLY A 21 2.32 3.89 -4.80
CA GLY A 21 2.90 2.60 -5.16
C GLY A 21 2.36 1.52 -4.24
N VAL A 22 2.63 0.26 -4.60
CA VAL A 22 2.09 -0.90 -3.90
C VAL A 22 3.20 -1.89 -3.57
N TYR A 23 3.06 -2.58 -2.44
CA TYR A 23 3.77 -3.82 -2.20
C TYR A 23 2.90 -4.98 -2.64
N ALA A 24 3.36 -5.78 -3.60
CA ALA A 24 2.64 -6.91 -4.17
C ALA A 24 3.42 -8.21 -3.99
N LYS A 25 2.78 -9.19 -3.36
CA LYS A 25 3.33 -10.52 -3.12
C LYS A 25 2.80 -11.50 -4.17
N PRO A 26 3.64 -12.18 -4.96
CA PRO A 26 3.19 -13.21 -5.89
C PRO A 26 2.47 -14.34 -5.14
N THR A 27 1.33 -14.79 -5.66
CA THR A 27 0.70 -16.04 -5.17
C THR A 27 1.14 -17.16 -6.09
N CYS A 28 2.28 -17.79 -5.79
CA CYS A 28 2.68 -18.99 -6.51
C CYS A 28 1.84 -20.17 -6.01
N SER A 29 0.90 -20.64 -6.84
CA SER A 29 0.14 -21.86 -6.60
C SER A 29 0.88 -23.14 -7.01
N SER A 30 2.13 -23.04 -7.49
CA SER A 30 2.90 -24.17 -8.02
C SER A 30 4.28 -24.40 -7.39
N CYS A 31 4.73 -23.59 -6.42
CA CYS A 31 5.97 -23.88 -5.72
C CYS A 31 5.67 -24.70 -4.46
N VAL A 32 5.98 -25.99 -4.54
CA VAL A 32 6.16 -26.86 -3.37
C VAL A 32 7.05 -26.15 -2.32
N PRO A 33 6.64 -26.08 -1.05
CA PRO A 33 7.49 -25.53 -0.01
C PRO A 33 8.67 -26.48 0.22
N ASN A 34 9.87 -26.10 -0.23
CA ASN A 34 11.10 -26.78 0.18
C ASN A 34 11.42 -26.35 1.63
N PRO A 35 11.43 -27.27 2.61
CA PRO A 35 11.50 -26.94 4.05
C PRO A 35 12.85 -26.37 4.53
N ILE A 36 13.80 -26.10 3.63
CA ILE A 36 15.16 -25.68 3.96
C ILE A 36 15.49 -24.28 3.42
N ASN A 37 14.64 -23.71 2.56
CA ASN A 37 14.84 -22.36 2.02
C ASN A 37 13.56 -21.55 2.12
N GLU A 38 13.22 -21.16 3.34
CA GLU A 38 12.25 -20.10 3.68
C GLU A 38 12.79 -18.71 3.26
N TYR A 39 13.57 -18.66 2.17
CA TYR A 39 14.35 -17.51 1.74
C TYR A 39 13.52 -16.64 0.80
N VAL A 40 12.89 -15.66 1.45
CA VAL A 40 12.43 -14.34 0.98
C VAL A 40 11.36 -14.32 -0.10
N ASP A 41 10.13 -14.57 0.36
CA ASP A 41 8.91 -14.07 -0.26
C ASP A 41 8.83 -12.53 -0.14
N MET A 42 9.77 -11.85 -0.82
CA MET A 42 9.92 -10.40 -0.80
C MET A 42 8.86 -9.78 -1.70
N PRO A 43 8.01 -8.88 -1.19
CA PRO A 43 7.03 -8.20 -2.03
C PRO A 43 7.72 -7.38 -3.11
N ARG A 44 7.22 -7.47 -4.33
CA ARG A 44 7.54 -6.51 -5.40
C ARG A 44 6.99 -5.15 -4.99
N ASP A 45 7.65 -4.06 -5.38
CA ASP A 45 7.28 -2.69 -5.06
C ASP A 45 7.02 -1.81 -6.30
N PRO A 46 6.00 -2.10 -7.14
CA PRO A 46 5.70 -1.26 -8.29
C PRO A 46 5.37 0.20 -7.92
N GLY A 47 6.00 1.13 -8.64
CA GLY A 47 5.79 2.58 -8.51
C GLY A 47 6.85 3.26 -7.62
N PRO A 48 6.51 4.36 -6.93
CA PRO A 48 5.22 5.03 -6.94
C PRO A 48 5.01 5.81 -8.25
N TRP A 49 3.78 5.83 -8.75
CA TRP A 49 3.41 6.65 -9.92
C TRP A 49 2.74 7.94 -9.47
N GLY A 50 3.10 9.04 -10.12
CA GLY A 50 2.59 10.37 -9.83
C GLY A 50 3.69 11.43 -9.89
N GLY A 51 3.53 12.49 -9.10
CA GLY A 51 4.48 13.60 -9.00
C GLY A 51 5.68 13.30 -8.10
N SER A 52 6.73 14.11 -8.24
CA SER A 52 7.96 14.02 -7.45
C SER A 52 7.96 14.90 -6.18
N SER A 53 6.91 15.68 -5.95
CA SER A 53 6.70 16.52 -4.76
C SER A 53 6.28 15.71 -3.52
N GLY A 54 6.15 16.39 -2.37
CA GLY A 54 5.66 15.78 -1.13
C GLY A 54 6.68 14.94 -0.37
N LYS A 55 6.32 14.56 0.86
CA LYS A 55 7.10 13.69 1.74
C LYS A 55 6.83 12.22 1.38
N GLN A 56 7.87 11.41 1.38
CA GLN A 56 7.75 9.96 1.19
C GLN A 56 7.07 9.29 2.39
N TRP A 57 6.33 8.23 2.12
CA TRP A 57 5.75 7.35 3.13
C TRP A 57 5.78 5.90 2.66
N ALA A 58 5.85 4.99 3.63
CA ALA A 58 5.71 3.55 3.42
C ALA A 58 5.08 2.96 4.66
N ASP A 59 3.94 2.29 4.51
CA ASP A 59 3.25 1.65 5.64
C ASP A 59 3.90 0.32 6.03
N GLY A 60 4.69 -0.26 5.11
CA GLY A 60 5.30 -1.58 5.26
C GLY A 60 4.46 -2.69 4.63
N VAL A 61 4.76 -3.93 5.03
CA VAL A 61 4.22 -5.16 4.43
C VAL A 61 3.37 -5.91 5.45
N PHE A 62 2.13 -6.19 5.08
CA PHE A 62 1.11 -6.83 5.93
C PHE A 62 0.63 -8.15 5.34
N LEU A 63 -0.27 -8.87 6.02
CA LEU A 63 -0.87 -10.07 5.45
C LEU A 63 -1.83 -9.74 4.31
N ALA A 64 -2.60 -8.65 4.44
CA ALA A 64 -3.60 -8.22 3.46
C ALA A 64 -3.96 -6.75 3.63
N VAL A 65 -4.41 -6.12 2.55
CA VAL A 65 -5.22 -4.90 2.61
C VAL A 65 -6.66 -5.31 2.92
N LYS A 66 -7.26 -4.71 3.94
CA LYS A 66 -8.66 -4.94 4.31
C LYS A 66 -9.56 -3.84 3.76
N GLN A 67 -9.17 -2.58 3.94
CA GLN A 67 -9.97 -1.43 3.52
C GLN A 67 -9.07 -0.27 3.07
N ILE A 68 -9.54 0.48 2.08
CA ILE A 68 -8.93 1.72 1.62
C ILE A 68 -9.96 2.83 1.79
N GLN A 69 -9.59 3.92 2.47
CA GLN A 69 -10.34 5.16 2.50
C GLN A 69 -9.68 6.17 1.58
N VAL A 70 -10.47 6.75 0.68
CA VAL A 70 -10.04 7.81 -0.24
C VAL A 70 -10.77 9.08 0.12
N HIS A 71 -10.02 10.14 0.44
CA HIS A 71 -10.56 11.43 0.84
C HIS A 71 -10.56 12.38 -0.35
N VAL A 72 -11.76 12.79 -0.77
CA VAL A 72 -12.00 13.59 -1.98
C VAL A 72 -12.47 14.99 -1.59
N GLY A 73 -11.75 16.01 -2.09
CA GLY A 73 -12.08 17.41 -1.92
C GLY A 73 -13.04 17.84 -3.03
N LYS A 74 -14.30 18.14 -2.67
CA LYS A 74 -15.36 18.45 -3.65
C LYS A 74 -15.15 19.78 -4.36
N SER A 75 -14.55 20.75 -3.69
CA SER A 75 -14.38 22.11 -4.24
C SER A 75 -13.32 22.15 -5.33
N MET A 76 -12.23 21.41 -5.15
CA MET A 76 -11.12 21.35 -6.10
C MET A 76 -11.12 20.10 -6.99
N ASN A 77 -12.03 19.14 -6.77
CA ASN A 77 -12.08 17.84 -7.44
C ASN A 77 -10.76 17.06 -7.36
N VAL A 78 -10.18 17.00 -6.16
CA VAL A 78 -8.88 16.35 -5.91
C VAL A 78 -8.99 15.21 -4.91
N ILE A 79 -8.11 14.22 -5.03
CA ILE A 79 -7.84 13.27 -3.94
C ILE A 79 -6.84 13.94 -3.00
N HIS A 80 -7.32 14.39 -1.84
CA HIS A 80 -6.46 15.09 -0.89
C HIS A 80 -5.82 14.15 0.13
N GLY A 81 -6.30 12.91 0.28
CA GLY A 81 -5.65 11.94 1.14
C GLY A 81 -6.13 10.51 0.93
N VAL A 82 -5.32 9.57 1.41
CA VAL A 82 -5.63 8.14 1.46
C VAL A 82 -5.28 7.57 2.84
N GLN A 83 -6.01 6.56 3.27
CA GLN A 83 -5.75 5.84 4.51
C GLN A 83 -6.06 4.36 4.32
N PHE A 84 -5.29 3.50 4.96
CA PHE A 84 -5.34 2.06 4.74
C PHE A 84 -5.54 1.30 6.05
N GLU A 85 -6.43 0.32 6.02
CA GLU A 85 -6.56 -0.71 7.05
C GLU A 85 -5.93 -2.00 6.53
N TYR A 86 -5.02 -2.55 7.31
CA TYR A 86 -4.34 -3.80 6.99
C TYR A 86 -4.64 -4.89 8.01
N VAL A 87 -4.53 -6.14 7.59
CA VAL A 87 -4.49 -7.30 8.48
C VAL A 87 -3.03 -7.60 8.84
N GLY A 88 -2.68 -7.45 10.11
CA GLY A 88 -1.37 -7.77 10.67
C GLY A 88 -1.11 -9.27 10.75
N ARG A 89 0.15 -9.67 11.02
CA ARG A 89 0.55 -11.08 11.14
C ARG A 89 -0.12 -11.82 12.30
N ASP A 90 -0.56 -11.09 13.31
CA ASP A 90 -1.34 -11.57 14.45
C ASP A 90 -2.84 -11.72 14.13
N GLY A 91 -3.25 -11.45 12.88
CA GLY A 91 -4.63 -11.49 12.43
C GLY A 91 -5.46 -10.26 12.82
N ARG A 92 -4.88 -9.28 13.54
CA ARG A 92 -5.59 -8.06 13.94
C ARG A 92 -5.60 -7.05 12.80
N CYS A 93 -6.64 -6.21 12.77
CA CYS A 93 -6.74 -5.13 11.80
C CYS A 93 -6.15 -3.84 12.39
N VAL A 94 -5.33 -3.14 11.62
CA VAL A 94 -4.69 -1.88 12.03
C VAL A 94 -4.90 -0.81 10.96
N TRP A 95 -5.33 0.36 11.41
CA TRP A 95 -5.37 1.57 10.58
C TRP A 95 -4.01 2.25 10.62
N MET A 96 -3.45 2.51 9.44
CA MET A 96 -2.25 3.33 9.30
C MET A 96 -2.63 4.82 9.25
N PRO A 97 -1.67 5.74 9.47
CA PRO A 97 -1.92 7.18 9.37
C PRO A 97 -2.50 7.57 8.01
N LYS A 98 -3.29 8.65 7.97
CA LYS A 98 -3.72 9.28 6.72
C LYS A 98 -2.50 9.89 6.03
N HIS A 99 -2.36 9.62 4.73
CA HIS A 99 -1.35 10.21 3.86
C HIS A 99 -2.00 11.25 2.95
N GLY A 100 -1.73 12.53 3.20
CA GLY A 100 -2.31 13.66 2.47
C GLY A 100 -2.82 14.77 3.40
N GLY A 101 -3.33 15.86 2.82
CA GLY A 101 -3.75 17.07 3.52
C GLY A 101 -5.13 17.00 4.18
N ASP A 102 -5.52 18.08 4.85
CA ASP A 102 -6.71 18.13 5.73
C ASP A 102 -7.99 18.63 5.06
N GLY A 103 -7.99 18.74 3.74
CA GLY A 103 -9.15 19.13 2.94
C GLY A 103 -8.73 19.85 1.67
N GLY A 104 -9.34 19.48 0.54
CA GLY A 104 -9.16 20.10 -0.78
C GLY A 104 -10.43 20.81 -1.22
#